data_AF-A0A6P0IS49-F1
#
_entry.id   AF-A0A6P0IS49-F1
#
_cell.length_a   1.000
_cell.length_b   1.000
_cell.length_c   1.000
_cell.angle_alpha   90.00
_cell.angle_beta   90.00
_cell.angle_gamma   90.00
#
_symmetry.space_group_name_H-M   'P 1'
#
loop_
_entity.id
_entity.type
_entity.pdbx_description
1 polymer ?
#
loop_
_entity_poly.entity_id
_entity_poly.type
_entity_poly.pdbx_seq_one_letter_code
_entity_poly.pdbx_strand_id
1 'polypeptide(L)'
;MVQAVSKLLTFDEFLEQYPEDGGNYELRQGRILAMRPTGLHEQVAALIARKIDVEIERLSLPYFIPRTCLVKPYQQGEGYLPDIIVLDKQTVVEDPYWQKAMQRGLGGPPHERLHQDKSSISIGKSAKLIVEVVSTNWQDDYLTKLAEYEKFCIPEYWIVDYKALGGTRYIGSPKIPTVWIYELADNEYKEGQIFTGCDSIESPTFPE
;
A
#
# COMPACT_ATOMS: atom_id res chain seq x y z
N MET A 1 -32.52 1.65 -22.18
CA MET A 1 -31.13 1.19 -22.32
C MET A 1 -30.87 0.15 -21.23
N VAL A 2 -30.56 -1.08 -21.60
CA VAL A 2 -30.15 -2.10 -20.63
C VAL A 2 -28.69 -1.81 -20.31
N GLN A 3 -28.42 -1.33 -19.09
CA GLN A 3 -27.06 -1.13 -18.60
C GLN A 3 -26.42 -2.52 -18.49
N ALA A 4 -25.40 -2.79 -19.32
CA ALA A 4 -24.69 -4.06 -19.26
C ALA A 4 -24.13 -4.25 -17.85
N VAL A 5 -24.42 -5.39 -17.22
CA VAL A 5 -23.83 -5.77 -15.93
C VAL A 5 -22.34 -5.92 -16.18
N SER A 6 -21.52 -4.98 -15.69
CA SER A 6 -20.06 -5.06 -15.78
C SER A 6 -19.61 -6.34 -15.07
N LYS A 7 -18.91 -7.23 -15.77
CA LYS A 7 -18.29 -8.42 -15.16
C LYS A 7 -17.37 -7.95 -14.03
N LEU A 8 -17.58 -8.46 -12.81
CA LEU A 8 -16.70 -8.19 -11.69
C LEU A 8 -15.42 -9.00 -11.88
N LEU A 9 -14.28 -8.33 -11.76
CA LEU A 9 -12.96 -8.90 -12.00
C LEU A 9 -12.41 -9.56 -10.73
N THR A 10 -11.75 -10.69 -10.90
CA THR A 10 -10.76 -11.21 -9.95
C THR A 10 -9.45 -10.41 -10.03
N PHE A 11 -8.55 -10.61 -9.06
CA PHE A 11 -7.23 -9.94 -9.08
C PHE A 11 -6.39 -10.33 -10.32
N ASP A 12 -6.41 -11.60 -10.73
CA ASP A 12 -5.68 -12.04 -11.91
C ASP A 12 -6.26 -11.44 -13.20
N GLU A 13 -7.59 -11.40 -13.33
CA GLU A 13 -8.25 -10.74 -14.46
C GLU A 13 -8.01 -9.22 -14.47
N PHE A 14 -7.87 -8.60 -13.30
CA PHE A 14 -7.46 -7.20 -13.17
C PHE A 14 -6.05 -6.98 -13.68
N LEU A 15 -5.08 -7.82 -13.29
CA LEU A 15 -3.72 -7.73 -13.83
C LEU A 15 -3.71 -7.90 -15.34
N GLU A 16 -4.50 -8.84 -15.88
CA GLU A 16 -4.65 -9.05 -17.33
C GLU A 16 -5.31 -7.87 -18.05
N GLN A 17 -6.16 -7.10 -17.38
CA GLN A 17 -6.87 -5.95 -17.94
C GLN A 17 -6.30 -4.62 -17.44
N TYR A 18 -5.12 -4.62 -16.84
CA TYR A 18 -4.51 -3.44 -16.26
C TYR A 18 -4.25 -2.41 -17.37
N PRO A 19 -4.81 -1.18 -17.29
CA PRO A 19 -4.71 -0.21 -18.38
C PRO A 19 -3.25 0.15 -18.75
N GLU A 20 -2.96 0.26 -20.04
CA GLU A 20 -1.63 0.53 -20.58
C GLU A 20 -1.38 2.00 -20.91
N ASP A 21 -2.07 2.91 -20.23
CA ASP A 21 -1.91 4.36 -20.41
C ASP A 21 -0.83 4.96 -19.49
N GLY A 22 -0.11 4.11 -18.75
CA GLY A 22 0.89 4.50 -17.76
C GLY A 22 0.31 4.99 -16.43
N GLY A 23 -1.01 4.88 -16.24
CA GLY A 23 -1.68 5.21 -15.00
C GLY A 23 -1.50 4.17 -13.88
N ASN A 24 -1.80 4.61 -12.67
CA ASN A 24 -1.89 3.78 -11.48
C ASN A 24 -3.34 3.39 -11.22
N TYR A 25 -3.58 2.13 -10.86
CA TYR A 25 -4.94 1.61 -10.65
C TYR A 25 -5.00 0.67 -9.46
N GLU A 26 -6.13 0.71 -8.76
CA GLU A 26 -6.53 -0.28 -7.78
C GLU A 26 -7.67 -1.14 -8.33
N LEU A 27 -7.84 -2.34 -7.77
CA LEU A 27 -9.02 -3.15 -7.94
C LEU A 27 -9.90 -2.99 -6.71
N ARG A 28 -11.13 -2.49 -6.88
CA ARG A 28 -12.09 -2.25 -5.80
C ARG A 28 -13.42 -2.90 -6.13
N GLN A 29 -13.87 -3.84 -5.30
CA GLN A 29 -15.11 -4.60 -5.51
C GLN A 29 -15.24 -5.16 -6.94
N GLY A 30 -14.13 -5.67 -7.49
CA GLY A 30 -14.04 -6.21 -8.84
C GLY A 30 -14.07 -5.17 -9.97
N ARG A 31 -13.82 -3.89 -9.67
CA ARG A 31 -13.75 -2.80 -10.64
C ARG A 31 -12.39 -2.10 -10.62
N ILE A 32 -11.90 -1.75 -11.80
CA ILE A 32 -10.66 -0.99 -11.96
C ILE A 32 -10.92 0.48 -11.60
N LEU A 33 -10.18 1.01 -10.62
CA LEU A 33 -10.26 2.39 -10.17
C LEU A 33 -8.94 3.10 -10.43
N ALA A 34 -8.98 4.24 -11.13
CA ALA A 34 -7.79 5.04 -11.39
C ALA A 34 -7.35 5.81 -10.14
N MET A 35 -6.06 5.72 -9.82
CA MET A 35 -5.42 6.46 -8.74
C MET A 35 -4.72 7.70 -9.30
N ARG A 36 -5.16 8.88 -8.88
CA ARG A 36 -4.59 10.18 -9.28
C ARG A 36 -4.39 11.06 -8.04
N PRO A 37 -3.23 10.97 -7.38
CA PRO A 37 -2.93 11.79 -6.22
C PRO A 37 -2.81 13.27 -6.59
N THR A 38 -3.07 14.15 -5.63
CA THR A 38 -2.80 15.59 -5.79
C THR A 38 -1.32 15.89 -5.54
N GLY A 39 -0.77 16.95 -6.14
CA GLY A 39 0.65 17.27 -5.97
C GLY A 39 1.12 17.50 -4.51
N LEU A 40 0.22 17.88 -3.59
CA LEU A 40 0.57 17.96 -2.16
C LEU A 40 0.63 16.57 -1.49
N HIS A 41 -0.28 15.68 -1.88
CA HIS A 41 -0.27 14.28 -1.44
C HIS A 41 1.01 13.58 -1.92
N GLU A 42 1.40 13.80 -3.19
CA GLU A 42 2.68 13.30 -3.73
C GLU A 42 3.89 13.84 -2.96
N GLN A 43 3.92 15.12 -2.58
CA GLN A 43 5.01 15.69 -1.79
C GLN A 43 5.14 15.04 -0.42
N VAL A 44 4.01 14.76 0.24
CA VAL A 44 3.99 14.10 1.56
C VAL A 44 4.50 12.67 1.44
N ALA A 45 3.95 11.88 0.50
CA ALA A 45 4.39 10.50 0.25
C ALA A 45 5.88 10.44 -0.11
N ALA A 46 6.35 11.33 -0.99
CA ALA A 46 7.76 11.39 -1.39
C ALA A 46 8.69 11.75 -0.21
N LEU A 47 8.28 12.66 0.67
CA LEU A 47 9.06 13.01 1.87
C LEU A 47 9.21 11.80 2.80
N ILE A 48 8.11 11.10 3.07
CA ILE A 48 8.09 9.93 3.96
C ILE A 48 8.92 8.80 3.36
N ALA A 49 8.70 8.48 2.08
CA ALA A 49 9.45 7.44 1.37
C ALA A 49 10.96 7.72 1.42
N ARG A 50 11.38 8.97 1.19
CA ARG A 50 12.79 9.36 1.29
C ARG A 50 13.35 9.18 2.70
N LYS A 51 12.58 9.48 3.75
CA LYS A 51 13.03 9.31 5.14
C LYS A 51 13.18 7.83 5.48
N ILE A 52 12.21 7.01 5.10
CA ILE A 52 12.28 5.56 5.25
C ILE A 52 13.48 4.99 4.48
N ASP A 53 13.70 5.40 3.23
CA ASP A 53 14.81 4.91 2.41
C ASP A 53 16.19 5.26 3.02
N VAL A 54 16.32 6.45 3.62
CA VAL A 54 17.52 6.82 4.39
C VAL A 54 17.75 5.89 5.58
N GLU A 55 16.70 5.51 6.31
CA GLU A 55 16.83 4.59 7.44
C GLU A 55 17.12 3.15 6.99
N ILE A 56 16.54 2.70 5.87
CA ILE A 56 16.88 1.41 5.25
C ILE A 56 18.39 1.35 4.96
N GLU A 57 18.95 2.39 4.36
CA GLU A 57 20.38 2.48 4.05
C GLU A 57 21.23 2.60 5.32
N ARG A 58 20.87 3.49 6.25
CA ARG A 58 21.61 3.73 7.51
C ARG A 58 21.75 2.43 8.31
N LEU A 59 20.68 1.65 8.37
CA LEU A 59 20.62 0.39 9.13
C LEU A 59 21.08 -0.82 8.31
N SER A 60 21.48 -0.62 7.04
CA SER A 60 21.89 -1.70 6.13
C SER A 60 20.85 -2.84 6.04
N LEU A 61 19.57 -2.48 6.09
CA LEU A 61 18.47 -3.45 6.06
C LEU A 61 18.30 -4.00 4.64
N PRO A 62 17.95 -5.29 4.47
CA PRO A 62 17.72 -5.89 3.16
C PRO A 62 16.37 -5.46 2.56
N TYR A 63 15.91 -4.26 2.86
CA TYR A 63 14.60 -3.75 2.48
C TYR A 63 14.70 -2.87 1.22
N PHE A 64 13.57 -2.58 0.59
CA PHE A 64 13.46 -1.63 -0.52
C PHE A 64 12.02 -1.15 -0.70
N ILE A 65 11.85 -0.03 -1.39
CA ILE A 65 10.55 0.60 -1.63
C ILE A 65 10.22 0.55 -3.14
N PRO A 66 9.41 -0.41 -3.62
CA PRO A 66 8.90 -0.36 -4.99
C PRO A 66 7.86 0.75 -5.15
N ARG A 67 7.77 1.32 -6.35
CA ARG A 67 6.85 2.45 -6.66
C ARG A 67 5.46 2.03 -7.13
N THR A 68 5.29 0.79 -7.55
CA THR A 68 4.08 0.31 -8.23
C THR A 68 3.66 -1.08 -7.74
N CYS A 69 4.03 -1.44 -6.51
CA CYS A 69 3.73 -2.77 -5.99
C CYS A 69 2.29 -2.84 -5.50
N LEU A 70 1.48 -3.69 -6.13
CA LEU A 70 0.13 -3.98 -5.68
C LEU A 70 0.13 -4.96 -4.51
N VAL A 71 -0.83 -4.80 -3.61
CA VAL A 71 -1.13 -5.76 -2.54
C VAL A 71 -2.42 -6.49 -2.92
N LYS A 72 -2.34 -7.81 -3.06
CA LYS A 72 -3.51 -8.68 -3.20
C LYS A 72 -3.96 -9.15 -1.81
N PRO A 73 -4.99 -8.53 -1.21
CA PRO A 73 -5.52 -8.99 0.07
C PRO A 73 -6.27 -10.32 -0.07
N TYR A 74 -6.72 -10.88 1.05
CA TYR A 74 -7.58 -12.07 1.05
C TYR A 74 -8.99 -11.78 0.50
N GLN A 75 -9.48 -10.55 0.66
CA GLN A 75 -10.77 -10.15 0.13
C GLN A 75 -10.79 -10.22 -1.40
N GLN A 76 -11.72 -11.01 -1.94
CA GLN A 76 -11.88 -11.14 -3.39
C GLN A 76 -12.33 -9.83 -4.03
N GLY A 77 -11.83 -9.58 -5.24
CA GLY A 77 -12.16 -8.37 -5.98
C GLY A 77 -11.51 -7.11 -5.40
N GLU A 78 -10.52 -7.25 -4.52
CA GLU A 78 -9.71 -6.14 -4.02
C GLU A 78 -8.25 -6.28 -4.47
N GLY A 79 -7.57 -5.15 -4.60
CA GLY A 79 -6.17 -5.03 -4.96
C GLY A 79 -5.74 -3.59 -4.72
N TYR A 80 -4.88 -3.38 -3.73
CA TYR A 80 -4.50 -2.05 -3.26
C TYR A 80 -3.16 -1.63 -3.85
N LEU A 81 -3.01 -0.34 -4.12
CA LEU A 81 -1.73 0.26 -4.48
C LEU A 81 -1.38 1.23 -3.35
N PRO A 82 -0.59 0.79 -2.35
CA PRO A 82 -0.24 1.65 -1.25
C PRO A 82 0.62 2.82 -1.72
N ASP A 83 0.52 3.95 -1.02
CA ASP A 83 1.37 5.11 -1.30
C ASP A 83 2.85 4.80 -1.05
N ILE A 84 3.14 4.01 -0.01
CA ILE A 84 4.47 3.49 0.28
C ILE A 84 4.33 2.06 0.80
N ILE A 85 5.18 1.18 0.30
CA ILE A 85 5.35 -0.18 0.83
C ILE A 85 6.84 -0.47 0.94
N VAL A 86 7.25 -1.00 2.10
CA VAL A 86 8.62 -1.46 2.34
C VAL A 86 8.61 -2.98 2.23
N LEU A 87 9.30 -3.52 1.23
CA LEU A 87 9.44 -4.96 1.02
C LEU A 87 10.79 -5.46 1.52
N ASP A 88 10.81 -6.67 2.05
CA ASP A 88 12.03 -7.37 2.44
C ASP A 88 12.51 -8.29 1.30
N LYS A 89 13.72 -8.04 0.79
CA LYS A 89 14.32 -8.81 -0.31
C LYS A 89 14.40 -10.30 0.01
N GLN A 90 14.51 -10.67 1.28
CA GLN A 90 14.67 -12.05 1.71
C GLN A 90 13.35 -12.81 1.71
N THR A 91 12.23 -12.16 2.04
CA THR A 91 10.91 -12.82 2.13
C THR A 91 10.09 -12.66 0.85
N VAL A 92 10.22 -11.54 0.14
CA VAL A 92 9.44 -11.26 -1.08
C VAL A 92 9.73 -12.25 -2.21
N VAL A 93 10.91 -12.88 -2.23
CA VAL A 93 11.26 -13.90 -3.23
C VAL A 93 10.43 -15.17 -3.10
N GLU A 94 9.75 -15.40 -1.97
CA GLU A 94 8.82 -16.51 -1.79
C GLU A 94 7.39 -16.17 -2.26
N ASP A 95 7.13 -14.90 -2.59
CA ASP A 95 5.81 -14.46 -3.01
C ASP A 95 5.53 -14.86 -4.48
N PRO A 96 4.44 -15.61 -4.75
CA PRO A 96 4.16 -16.12 -6.08
C PRO A 96 3.90 -15.01 -7.11
N TYR A 97 3.29 -13.90 -6.70
CA TYR A 97 3.05 -12.77 -7.59
C TYR A 97 4.34 -12.01 -7.89
N TRP A 98 5.20 -11.86 -6.88
CA TRP A 98 6.50 -11.22 -7.07
C TRP A 98 7.40 -12.04 -8.01
N GLN A 99 7.48 -13.36 -7.80
CA GLN A 99 8.25 -14.25 -8.66
C GLN A 99 7.78 -14.18 -10.12
N LYS A 100 6.46 -14.15 -10.33
CA LYS A 100 5.87 -14.04 -11.68
C LYS A 100 6.31 -12.76 -12.39
N ALA A 101 6.32 -11.63 -11.68
CA ALA A 101 6.79 -10.35 -12.23
C ALA A 101 8.30 -10.34 -12.51
N MET A 102 9.12 -11.03 -11.69
CA MET A 102 10.58 -11.11 -11.90
C MET A 102 10.98 -11.96 -13.12
N GLN A 103 10.31 -13.09 -13.37
CA GLN A 103 10.74 -14.08 -14.35
C GLN A 103 10.77 -13.58 -15.81
N ARG A 104 10.01 -12.53 -16.16
CA ARG A 104 9.87 -12.07 -17.55
C ARG A 104 10.61 -10.77 -17.87
N GLY A 105 11.16 -10.08 -16.88
CA GLY A 105 12.09 -8.96 -17.07
C GLY A 105 13.41 -9.34 -17.75
N LEU A 106 13.64 -10.64 -18.01
CA LEU A 106 14.89 -11.22 -18.53
C LEU A 106 14.88 -11.51 -20.05
N GLY A 107 13.85 -11.12 -20.80
CA GLY A 107 13.89 -11.13 -22.27
C GLY A 107 12.71 -11.79 -22.94
N GLY A 108 11.90 -10.98 -23.61
CA GLY A 108 10.87 -11.35 -24.58
C GLY A 108 10.54 -10.14 -25.46
N PRO A 109 10.06 -10.32 -26.69
CA PRO A 109 9.75 -9.20 -27.57
C PRO A 109 8.66 -8.29 -26.96
N PRO A 110 8.74 -6.95 -27.15
CA PRO A 110 7.82 -5.99 -26.54
C PRO A 110 6.32 -6.28 -26.67
N HIS A 111 5.92 -6.94 -27.75
CA HIS A 111 4.53 -7.24 -28.12
C HIS A 111 3.99 -8.55 -27.51
N GLU A 112 4.84 -9.36 -26.86
CA GLU A 112 4.45 -10.57 -26.13
C GLU A 112 4.43 -10.36 -24.60
N ARG A 113 4.69 -9.12 -24.15
CA ARG A 113 4.57 -8.73 -22.74
C ARG A 113 3.09 -8.70 -22.35
N LEU A 114 2.56 -9.83 -21.90
CA LEU A 114 1.24 -9.90 -21.28
C LEU A 114 1.23 -9.02 -20.01
N HIS A 115 0.07 -8.43 -19.72
CA HIS A 115 -0.19 -7.49 -18.61
C HIS A 115 0.08 -8.02 -17.18
N GLN A 116 0.58 -9.27 -17.04
CA GLN A 116 0.88 -9.94 -15.77
C GLN A 116 2.25 -9.58 -15.14
N ASP A 117 2.97 -8.60 -15.70
CA ASP A 117 4.29 -8.15 -15.23
C ASP A 117 4.22 -7.08 -14.11
N LYS A 118 3.04 -6.83 -13.54
CA LYS A 118 2.89 -5.84 -12.46
C LYS A 118 3.43 -6.40 -11.16
N SER A 119 4.45 -5.74 -10.60
CA SER A 119 4.96 -6.02 -9.26
C SER A 119 3.79 -6.10 -8.28
N SER A 120 3.60 -7.24 -7.66
CA SER A 120 2.51 -7.46 -6.70
C SER A 120 2.95 -8.45 -5.63
N ILE A 121 2.33 -8.38 -4.45
CA ILE A 121 2.48 -9.36 -3.38
C ILE A 121 1.12 -9.96 -2.99
N SER A 122 1.10 -11.23 -2.58
CA SER A 122 -0.04 -11.91 -1.96
C SER A 122 0.31 -12.58 -0.63
N ILE A 123 1.50 -12.34 -0.09
CA ILE A 123 1.92 -12.78 1.24
C ILE A 123 2.34 -11.55 2.05
N GLY A 124 1.60 -11.21 3.11
CA GLY A 124 1.86 -9.98 3.86
C GLY A 124 3.22 -9.92 4.54
N LYS A 125 3.82 -11.05 4.93
CA LYS A 125 5.19 -11.13 5.47
C LYS A 125 6.28 -10.59 4.52
N SER A 126 5.95 -10.45 3.23
CA SER A 126 6.81 -9.83 2.22
C SER A 126 6.99 -8.34 2.46
N ALA A 127 5.99 -7.69 3.07
CA ALA A 127 6.03 -6.29 3.45
C ALA A 127 6.37 -6.14 4.94
N LYS A 128 7.20 -5.15 5.27
CA LYS A 128 7.53 -4.77 6.65
C LYS A 128 6.70 -3.58 7.12
N LEU A 129 6.43 -2.66 6.22
CA LEU A 129 5.67 -1.44 6.48
C LEU A 129 4.81 -1.09 5.27
N ILE A 130 3.57 -0.68 5.52
CA ILE A 130 2.72 0.01 4.56
C ILE A 130 2.36 1.40 5.11
N VAL A 131 2.42 2.42 4.27
CA VAL A 131 1.96 3.79 4.60
C VAL A 131 0.89 4.20 3.60
N GLU A 132 -0.22 4.72 4.12
CA GLU A 132 -1.27 5.36 3.33
C GLU A 132 -1.36 6.84 3.73
N VAL A 133 -1.26 7.73 2.74
CA VAL A 133 -1.43 9.17 2.92
C VAL A 133 -2.89 9.51 2.65
N VAL A 134 -3.57 10.01 3.68
CA VAL A 134 -5.02 10.16 3.64
C VAL A 134 -5.44 11.14 2.57
N SER A 135 -6.45 10.72 1.81
CA SER A 135 -7.13 11.53 0.81
C SER A 135 -8.60 11.75 1.16
N THR A 136 -9.40 12.24 0.21
CA THR A 136 -10.83 12.50 0.44
C THR A 136 -11.62 11.25 0.83
N ASN A 137 -11.18 10.06 0.44
CA ASN A 137 -11.81 8.79 0.79
C ASN A 137 -11.25 8.21 2.11
N TRP A 138 -11.03 9.07 3.10
CA TRP A 138 -10.30 8.76 4.33
C TRP A 138 -10.86 7.56 5.10
N GLN A 139 -12.16 7.25 5.00
CA GLN A 139 -12.74 6.08 5.65
C GLN A 139 -12.05 4.79 5.23
N ASP A 140 -11.54 4.74 4.00
CA ASP A 140 -10.88 3.55 3.48
C ASP A 140 -9.60 3.25 4.25
N ASP A 141 -8.75 4.26 4.44
CA ASP A 141 -7.46 4.15 5.13
C ASP A 141 -7.67 3.82 6.63
N TYR A 142 -8.65 4.48 7.26
CA TYR A 142 -8.97 4.34 8.70
C TYR A 142 -9.83 3.12 9.08
N LEU A 143 -10.45 2.43 8.11
CA LEU A 143 -11.35 1.31 8.38
C LEU A 143 -11.02 0.08 7.54
N THR A 144 -11.20 0.18 6.23
CA THR A 144 -11.12 -0.97 5.32
C THR A 144 -9.69 -1.47 5.22
N LYS A 145 -8.76 -0.59 4.84
CA LYS A 145 -7.35 -0.94 4.65
C LYS A 145 -6.68 -1.32 5.97
N LEU A 146 -7.03 -0.64 7.07
CA LEU A 146 -6.60 -1.02 8.42
C LEU A 146 -6.94 -2.49 8.71
N ALA A 147 -8.21 -2.87 8.57
CA ALA A 147 -8.66 -4.23 8.84
C ALA A 147 -8.07 -5.26 7.85
N GLU A 148 -7.94 -4.90 6.57
CA GLU A 148 -7.37 -5.81 5.57
C GLU A 148 -5.87 -6.03 5.76
N TYR A 149 -5.09 -4.98 6.06
CA TYR A 149 -3.67 -5.12 6.33
C TYR A 149 -3.38 -5.86 7.64
N GLU A 150 -4.23 -5.71 8.66
CA GLU A 150 -4.17 -6.52 9.88
C GLU A 150 -4.35 -8.00 9.57
N LYS A 151 -5.45 -8.36 8.89
CA LYS A 151 -5.72 -9.75 8.48
C LYS A 151 -4.61 -10.31 7.61
N PHE A 152 -4.01 -9.45 6.77
CA PHE A 152 -2.91 -9.81 5.89
C PHE A 152 -1.57 -9.94 6.63
N CYS A 153 -1.53 -9.71 7.94
CA CYS A 153 -0.36 -9.79 8.80
C CYS A 153 0.77 -8.84 8.37
N ILE A 154 0.43 -7.61 7.98
CA ILE A 154 1.44 -6.56 7.75
C ILE A 154 1.99 -6.14 9.12
N PRO A 155 3.32 -6.18 9.36
CA PRO A 155 3.88 -5.90 10.68
C PRO A 155 3.64 -4.48 11.18
N GLU A 156 3.62 -3.51 10.27
CA GLU A 156 3.48 -2.09 10.60
C GLU A 156 2.63 -1.36 9.54
N TYR A 157 1.67 -0.56 10.00
CA TYR A 157 0.79 0.21 9.12
C TYR A 157 0.65 1.66 9.59
N TRP A 158 0.87 2.60 8.68
CA TRP A 158 0.79 4.04 8.96
C TRP A 158 -0.36 4.68 8.21
N ILE A 159 -1.10 5.54 8.90
CA ILE A 159 -2.11 6.42 8.31
C ILE A 159 -1.66 7.86 8.50
N VAL A 160 -1.33 8.56 7.42
CA VAL A 160 -0.80 9.92 7.46
C VAL A 160 -1.86 10.92 7.02
N ASP A 161 -2.57 11.50 7.98
CA ASP A 161 -3.61 12.50 7.74
C ASP A 161 -3.10 13.93 7.90
N TYR A 162 -2.33 14.37 6.90
CA TYR A 162 -1.72 15.70 6.88
C TYR A 162 -2.73 16.85 6.72
N LYS A 163 -3.95 16.56 6.24
CA LYS A 163 -5.03 17.54 6.01
C LYS A 163 -6.10 17.54 7.11
N ALA A 164 -5.98 16.64 8.09
CA ALA A 164 -6.97 16.46 9.15
C ALA A 164 -8.38 16.15 8.58
N LEU A 165 -8.48 15.24 7.61
CA LEU A 165 -9.73 14.87 6.94
C LEU A 165 -10.55 13.87 7.75
N GLY A 166 -9.88 12.98 8.48
CA GLY A 166 -10.43 11.88 9.26
C GLY A 166 -11.56 12.29 10.20
N GLY A 167 -12.40 11.34 10.57
CA GLY A 167 -13.46 11.57 11.56
C GLY A 167 -12.90 12.06 12.89
N THR A 168 -13.66 12.90 13.61
CA THR A 168 -13.25 13.46 14.91
C THR A 168 -12.90 12.40 15.95
N ARG A 169 -13.46 11.19 15.83
CA ARG A 169 -13.10 10.04 16.67
C ARG A 169 -11.66 9.55 16.50
N TYR A 170 -11.00 9.87 15.39
CA TYR A 170 -9.62 9.46 15.07
C TYR A 170 -8.61 10.59 15.24
N ILE A 171 -8.99 11.83 14.98
CA ILE A 171 -8.06 12.97 14.91
C ILE A 171 -8.46 14.13 15.85
N GLY A 172 -9.41 13.86 16.75
CA GLY A 172 -9.85 14.81 17.76
C GLY A 172 -10.74 15.96 17.26
N SER A 173 -11.00 16.88 18.19
CA SER A 173 -11.70 18.15 17.98
C SER A 173 -11.04 19.22 18.86
N PRO A 174 -10.38 20.25 18.29
CA PRO A 174 -10.29 20.56 16.86
C PRO A 174 -9.54 19.48 16.07
N LYS A 175 -9.91 19.31 14.79
CA LYS A 175 -9.22 18.40 13.88
C LYS A 175 -7.83 18.94 13.57
N ILE A 176 -6.80 18.15 13.83
CA ILE A 176 -5.40 18.51 13.55
C ILE A 176 -4.71 17.43 12.71
N PRO A 177 -3.65 17.78 11.94
CA PRO A 177 -2.86 16.82 11.21
C PRO A 177 -2.34 15.73 12.16
N THR A 178 -2.54 14.47 11.78
CA THR A 178 -2.33 13.32 12.65
C THR A 178 -1.69 12.18 11.87
N VAL A 179 -0.71 11.52 12.47
CA VAL A 179 -0.18 10.24 11.99
C VAL A 179 -0.57 9.17 12.98
N TRP A 180 -1.15 8.08 12.48
CA TRP A 180 -1.37 6.85 13.24
C TRP A 180 -0.35 5.81 12.83
N ILE A 181 0.19 5.08 13.81
CA ILE A 181 1.07 3.93 13.59
C ILE A 181 0.51 2.74 14.33
N TYR A 182 0.31 1.65 13.60
CA TYR A 182 -0.14 0.37 14.12
C TYR A 182 1.00 -0.64 14.02
N GLU A 183 1.24 -1.36 15.11
CA GLU A 183 2.19 -2.46 15.19
C GLU A 183 1.41 -3.77 15.37
N LEU A 184 1.71 -4.77 14.56
CA LEU A 184 1.11 -6.09 14.67
C LEU A 184 1.80 -6.89 15.78
N ALA A 185 1.04 -7.41 16.72
CA ALA A 185 1.50 -8.42 17.68
C ALA A 185 0.42 -9.48 17.88
N ASP A 186 0.84 -10.74 18.01
CA ASP A 186 -0.07 -11.87 18.22
C ASP A 186 -1.20 -12.00 17.16
N ASN A 187 -0.94 -11.55 15.93
CA ASN A 187 -1.85 -11.50 14.77
C ASN A 187 -2.96 -10.44 14.83
N GLU A 188 -2.85 -9.47 15.73
CA GLU A 188 -3.76 -8.31 15.80
C GLU A 188 -2.92 -7.03 15.91
N TYR A 189 -3.45 -5.90 15.43
CA TYR A 189 -2.81 -4.63 15.69
C TYR A 189 -3.00 -4.24 17.15
N LYS A 190 -1.91 -3.84 17.80
CA LYS A 190 -1.99 -3.18 19.11
C LYS A 190 -2.78 -1.88 18.99
N GLU A 191 -3.09 -1.29 20.15
CA GLU A 191 -3.63 0.06 20.18
C GLU A 191 -2.72 1.01 19.40
N GLY A 192 -3.32 1.70 18.42
CA GLY A 192 -2.56 2.56 17.51
C GLY A 192 -1.94 3.74 18.25
N GLN A 193 -0.72 4.07 17.88
CA GLN A 193 0.02 5.21 18.41
C GLN A 193 -0.27 6.45 17.58
N ILE A 194 -0.50 7.58 18.25
CA ILE A 194 -0.87 8.85 17.62
C ILE A 194 0.29 9.83 17.74
N PHE A 195 0.67 10.43 16.61
CA PHE A 195 1.71 11.47 16.53
C PHE A 195 1.14 12.72 15.89
N THR A 196 1.44 13.88 16.46
CA THR A 196 0.96 15.19 16.00
C THR A 196 2.05 16.26 16.12
N GLY A 197 1.88 17.37 15.40
CA GLY A 197 2.76 18.54 15.57
C GLY A 197 4.25 18.25 15.38
N CYS A 198 5.03 18.28 16.46
CA CYS A 198 6.47 18.08 16.47
C CYS A 198 6.90 16.75 17.11
N ASP A 199 5.97 15.82 17.33
CA ASP A 199 6.29 14.51 17.89
C ASP A 199 7.29 13.76 17.00
N SER A 200 8.25 13.09 17.61
CA SER A 200 9.15 12.19 16.89
C SER A 200 8.41 10.89 16.60
N ILE A 201 8.39 10.48 15.34
CA ILE A 201 7.81 9.19 14.95
C ILE A 201 8.79 8.07 15.34
N GLU A 202 8.26 7.08 16.04
CA GLU A 202 8.98 5.85 16.39
C GLU A 202 8.42 4.69 15.57
N SER A 203 9.28 3.97 14.85
CA SER A 203 8.88 2.87 13.98
C SER A 203 9.38 1.54 14.54
N PRO A 204 8.51 0.55 14.82
CA PRO A 204 8.97 -0.79 15.19
C PRO A 204 9.80 -1.49 14.09
N THR A 205 9.60 -1.15 12.82
CA THR A 205 10.42 -1.65 11.70
C THR A 205 11.84 -1.07 11.71
N PHE A 206 12.03 0.14 12.25
CA PHE A 206 13.31 0.86 12.33
C PHE A 206 13.63 1.25 13.80
N PRO A 207 14.09 0.30 14.64
CA PRO A 207 14.14 0.45 16.10
C PRO A 207 15.32 1.29 16.66
N GLU A 208 16.02 2.07 15.83
CA GLU A 208 17.13 2.95 16.24
C GLU A 208 16.89 4.40 15.82
#